data_AF-A0AA90UET8-F1
#
_entry.id   AF-A0AA90UET8-F1
#
_cell.length_a   1.000
_cell.length_b   1.000
_cell.length_c   1.000
_cell.angle_alpha   90.00
_cell.angle_beta   90.00
_cell.angle_gamma   90.00
#
_symmetry.space_group_name_H-M   'P 1'
#
loop_
_entity.id
_entity.type
_entity.pdbx_description
1 polymer ?
#
loop_
_entity_poly.entity_id
_entity_poly.type
_entity_poly.pdbx_seq_one_letter_code
_entity_poly.pdbx_strand_id
1 'polypeptide(L)'
;IVPIVTGERRKAKNKTTEEGKRTYRKKANAVRLCADDVLNRDKMVGYHDSYAEVMGKYGLKRGVRGSDARHTTTTQYYRNIKRETERLQNCMKLLQSDVEEAERLLKQTKSEINTEKLQAAKTEAKTAFVSKIGSLLGSGKLKEVEQHNRKLCELVTDREQYIDELHEKIQRTEDSHSKQLDEMQRKHQSEVANLESKHTTEVTMLNDIIRKAKRWFPMLEARLQMEDLCRKIGFTVEQIGVLLTGKALNFSGSLYSEEHRRKFNVENAEIKVFSDSTKPNQLFLYINRQPIIEWFKEQWNISKDRRNHHFRL
;
A
#
# COMPACT_ATOMS: atom_id res chain seq x y z
N ILE A 1 -18.05 -18.41 -2.69
CA ILE A 1 -18.86 -19.44 -1.99
C ILE A 1 -19.04 -18.96 -0.55
N VAL A 2 -20.26 -18.66 -0.10
CA VAL A 2 -20.50 -18.25 1.28
C VAL A 2 -20.65 -19.53 2.13
N PRO A 3 -19.75 -19.81 3.09
CA PRO A 3 -19.82 -21.04 3.87
C PRO A 3 -21.03 -20.99 4.81
N ILE A 4 -22.04 -21.79 4.46
CA ILE A 4 -23.23 -22.05 5.26
C ILE A 4 -22.85 -23.05 6.36
N VAL A 5 -23.05 -22.67 7.62
CA VAL A 5 -22.79 -23.56 8.75
C VAL A 5 -24.11 -24.16 9.24
N THR A 6 -24.11 -25.49 9.40
CA THR A 6 -25.15 -26.28 10.07
C THR A 6 -24.57 -26.82 11.37
N GLY A 7 -25.02 -26.30 12.51
CA GLY A 7 -24.51 -26.72 13.82
C GLY A 7 -25.17 -25.97 14.96
N GLU A 8 -24.97 -26.40 16.20
CA GLU A 8 -25.56 -25.74 17.37
C GLU A 8 -24.89 -24.37 17.61
N ARG A 9 -25.66 -23.39 18.11
CA ARG A 9 -25.12 -22.04 18.38
C ARG A 9 -24.25 -22.08 19.63
N ARG A 10 -22.95 -21.82 19.49
CA ARG A 10 -22.08 -21.58 20.64
C ARG A 10 -22.56 -20.31 21.35
N LYS A 11 -23.13 -20.46 22.55
CA LYS A 11 -23.38 -19.36 23.48
C LYS A 11 -22.40 -19.51 24.65
N ALA A 12 -21.95 -18.39 25.18
CA ALA A 12 -21.36 -18.37 26.51
C ALA A 12 -22.38 -19.00 27.49
N LYS A 13 -21.99 -20.10 28.15
CA LYS A 13 -22.71 -20.61 29.32
C LYS A 13 -22.63 -19.49 30.36
N ASN A 14 -23.72 -18.74 30.50
CA ASN A 14 -24.13 -17.91 31.65
C ASN A 14 -25.15 -16.86 31.17
N LYS A 15 -26.38 -17.32 30.92
CA LYS A 15 -27.56 -16.52 31.26
C LYS A 15 -28.45 -17.44 32.06
N THR A 16 -28.31 -17.37 33.38
CA THR A 16 -29.35 -17.74 34.32
C THR A 16 -30.66 -17.13 33.82
N THR A 17 -31.68 -17.97 33.77
CA THR A 17 -33.01 -17.62 33.31
C THR A 17 -33.60 -16.59 34.28
N GLU A 18 -33.47 -15.29 33.98
CA GLU A 18 -34.27 -14.27 34.65
C GLU A 18 -35.75 -14.54 34.33
N GLU A 19 -36.50 -14.85 35.38
CA GLU A 19 -37.93 -15.16 35.35
C GLU A 19 -38.70 -13.97 34.73
N GLY A 20 -39.36 -14.21 33.59
CA GLY A 20 -40.35 -13.28 33.02
C GLY A 20 -40.21 -12.91 31.54
N LYS A 21 -39.11 -13.26 30.85
CA LYS A 21 -38.98 -12.96 29.39
C LYS A 21 -39.52 -14.10 28.54
N ARG A 22 -40.50 -13.80 27.65
CA ARG A 22 -41.05 -14.74 26.65
C ARG A 22 -39.92 -15.44 25.88
N THR A 23 -39.75 -16.74 26.08
CA THR A 23 -38.77 -17.55 25.34
C THR A 23 -39.36 -18.04 24.03
N TYR A 24 -38.92 -17.44 22.91
CA TYR A 24 -39.27 -17.93 21.58
C TYR A 24 -38.57 -19.28 21.29
N ARG A 25 -39.34 -20.26 20.80
CA ARG A 25 -38.82 -21.55 20.31
C ARG A 25 -37.92 -21.30 19.11
N LYS A 26 -36.63 -21.59 19.24
CA LYS A 26 -35.66 -21.47 18.15
C LYS A 26 -35.66 -22.76 17.34
N LYS A 27 -35.65 -22.67 16.01
CA LYS A 27 -35.47 -23.84 15.14
C LYS A 27 -34.08 -24.45 15.41
N ALA A 28 -34.03 -25.74 15.73
CA ALA A 28 -32.79 -26.48 15.84
C ALA A 28 -32.16 -26.62 14.44
N ASN A 29 -30.83 -26.48 14.34
CA ASN A 29 -30.07 -26.72 13.11
C ASN A 29 -30.46 -25.87 11.88
N ALA A 30 -30.91 -24.63 12.09
CA ALA A 30 -31.09 -23.70 10.98
C ALA A 30 -29.74 -23.29 10.37
N VAL A 31 -29.64 -23.37 9.04
CA VAL A 31 -28.55 -22.82 8.23
C VAL A 31 -28.31 -21.36 8.61
N ARG A 32 -27.09 -21.03 9.01
CA ARG A 32 -26.73 -19.67 9.40
C ARG A 32 -25.37 -19.24 8.86
N LEU A 33 -25.23 -17.94 8.70
CA LEU A 33 -23.95 -17.27 8.49
C LEU A 33 -23.38 -16.89 9.84
N CYS A 34 -22.24 -17.46 10.20
CA CYS A 34 -21.55 -17.15 11.45
C CYS A 34 -20.05 -17.04 11.19
N ALA A 35 -19.52 -15.82 11.39
CA ALA A 35 -18.09 -15.56 11.24
C ALA A 35 -17.28 -16.40 12.23
N ASP A 36 -17.73 -16.56 13.48
CA ASP A 36 -16.99 -17.32 14.50
C ASP A 36 -16.86 -18.81 14.17
N ASP A 37 -17.86 -19.40 13.50
CA ASP A 37 -17.82 -20.81 13.09
C ASP A 37 -16.95 -21.02 11.82
N VAL A 38 -16.73 -19.96 11.04
CA VAL A 38 -15.98 -19.97 9.76
C VAL A 38 -14.52 -19.53 9.96
N LEU A 39 -14.30 -18.45 10.70
CA LEU A 39 -13.01 -17.80 10.97
C LEU A 39 -12.49 -18.15 12.37
N ASN A 40 -12.58 -19.43 12.73
CA ASN A 40 -11.98 -19.92 13.96
C ASN A 40 -10.47 -20.13 13.78
N ARG A 41 -9.71 -20.18 14.88
CA ARG A 41 -8.24 -20.30 14.85
C ARG A 41 -7.76 -21.49 14.03
N ASP A 42 -8.34 -22.67 14.24
CA ASP A 42 -7.92 -23.91 13.57
C ASP A 42 -8.22 -23.87 12.06
N LYS A 43 -9.38 -23.32 11.67
CA LYS A 43 -9.76 -23.11 10.27
C LYS A 43 -8.91 -22.06 9.60
N MET A 44 -8.56 -20.96 10.28
CA MET A 44 -7.65 -19.96 9.75
C MET A 44 -6.27 -20.57 9.46
N VAL A 45 -5.75 -21.41 10.37
CA VAL A 45 -4.52 -22.17 10.11
C VAL A 45 -4.70 -23.08 8.89
N GLY A 46 -5.79 -23.85 8.82
CA GLY A 46 -6.07 -24.71 7.67
C GLY A 46 -6.20 -23.94 6.34
N TYR A 47 -6.81 -22.75 6.35
CA TYR A 47 -6.94 -21.91 5.16
C TYR A 47 -5.59 -21.38 4.69
N HIS A 48 -4.68 -21.02 5.60
CA HIS A 48 -3.33 -20.63 5.22
C HIS A 48 -2.58 -21.79 4.55
N ASP A 49 -2.78 -23.02 5.04
CA ASP A 49 -2.14 -24.23 4.49
C ASP A 49 -2.71 -24.55 3.09
N SER A 50 -4.04 -24.70 2.98
CA SER A 50 -4.70 -25.07 1.73
C SER A 50 -4.56 -23.99 0.64
N TYR A 51 -4.59 -22.71 1.02
CA TYR A 51 -4.41 -21.62 0.06
C TYR A 51 -2.98 -21.59 -0.49
N ALA A 52 -1.97 -21.81 0.36
CA ALA A 52 -0.59 -21.88 -0.08
C ALA A 52 -0.34 -23.07 -1.03
N GLU A 53 -0.95 -24.23 -0.76
CA GLU A 53 -0.88 -25.40 -1.64
C GLU A 53 -1.43 -25.09 -3.04
N VAL A 54 -2.62 -24.48 -3.12
CA VAL A 54 -3.25 -24.08 -4.39
C VAL A 54 -2.43 -23.02 -5.13
N MET A 55 -1.81 -22.09 -4.39
CA MET A 55 -0.99 -21.02 -4.95
C MET A 55 0.44 -21.45 -5.29
N GLY A 56 0.85 -22.67 -4.93
CA GLY A 56 2.17 -23.22 -5.22
C GLY A 56 2.47 -23.27 -6.73
N LYS A 57 1.45 -23.41 -7.59
CA LYS A 57 1.60 -23.32 -9.05
C LYS A 57 2.14 -21.98 -9.56
N TYR A 58 2.03 -20.92 -8.74
CA TYR A 58 2.57 -19.59 -9.03
C TYR A 58 3.88 -19.30 -8.25
N GLY A 59 4.47 -20.31 -7.61
CA GLY A 59 5.69 -20.16 -6.80
C GLY A 59 5.49 -19.52 -5.43
N LEU A 60 4.24 -19.27 -5.01
CA LEU A 60 3.94 -18.72 -3.70
C LEU A 60 4.06 -19.79 -2.61
N LYS A 61 4.69 -19.43 -1.49
CA LYS A 61 4.90 -20.33 -0.34
C LYS A 61 4.06 -19.90 0.85
N ARG A 62 3.76 -20.87 1.71
CA ARG A 62 3.09 -20.63 2.99
C ARG A 62 3.93 -19.69 3.86
N GLY A 63 3.26 -18.76 4.55
CA GLY A 63 3.89 -17.93 5.59
C GLY A 63 4.42 -18.77 6.76
N VAL A 64 5.27 -18.16 7.59
CA VAL A 64 5.89 -18.83 8.75
C VAL A 64 4.81 -19.31 9.73
N ARG A 65 4.86 -20.58 10.12
CA ARG A 65 3.93 -21.15 11.10
C ARG A 65 4.25 -20.60 12.48
N GLY A 66 3.25 -20.05 13.18
CA GLY A 66 3.46 -19.44 14.49
C GLY A 66 4.21 -18.11 14.43
N SER A 67 4.12 -17.37 13.33
CA SER A 67 4.74 -16.05 13.20
C SER A 67 4.27 -15.09 14.29
N ASP A 68 5.23 -14.42 14.95
CA ASP A 68 4.98 -13.32 15.90
C ASP A 68 4.64 -11.99 15.21
N ALA A 69 4.54 -11.98 13.88
CA ALA A 69 4.21 -10.80 13.11
C ALA A 69 2.81 -10.29 13.49
N ARG A 70 2.72 -9.00 13.84
CA ARG A 70 1.46 -8.34 14.15
C ARG A 70 0.91 -7.65 12.90
N HIS A 71 -0.40 -7.75 12.69
CA HIS A 71 -1.05 -7.01 11.62
C HIS A 71 -0.86 -5.50 11.83
N THR A 72 -0.45 -4.82 10.77
CA THR A 72 -0.36 -3.37 10.71
C THR A 72 -1.24 -2.86 9.59
N THR A 73 -1.80 -1.67 9.76
CA THR A 73 -2.62 -1.07 8.69
C THR A 73 -1.73 -0.64 7.53
N THR A 74 -2.28 -0.61 6.32
CA THR A 74 -1.54 -0.22 5.10
C THR A 74 -0.81 1.12 5.25
N THR A 75 -1.46 2.11 5.86
CA THR A 75 -0.86 3.42 6.12
C THR A 75 0.31 3.35 7.11
N GLN A 76 0.19 2.52 8.16
CA GLN A 76 1.28 2.33 9.13
C GLN A 76 2.47 1.58 8.49
N TYR A 77 2.19 0.57 7.67
CA TYR A 77 3.22 -0.18 6.93
C TYR A 77 4.09 0.76 6.09
N TYR A 78 3.48 1.58 5.23
CA TYR A 78 4.24 2.51 4.37
C TYR A 78 4.99 3.58 5.18
N ARG A 79 4.41 4.07 6.29
CA ARG A 79 5.11 5.01 7.18
C ARG A 79 6.34 4.39 7.84
N ASN A 80 6.23 3.14 8.31
CA ASN A 80 7.33 2.44 8.95
C ASN A 80 8.44 2.12 7.95
N ILE A 81 8.09 1.62 6.75
CA ILE A 81 9.06 1.38 5.69
C ILE A 81 9.85 2.65 5.37
N LYS A 82 9.17 3.79 5.18
CA LYS A 82 9.83 5.07 4.89
C LYS A 82 10.82 5.47 6.00
N ARG A 83 10.40 5.35 7.26
CA ARG A 83 11.25 5.66 8.40
C ARG A 83 12.47 4.74 8.49
N GLU A 84 12.29 3.44 8.28
CA GLU A 84 13.39 2.47 8.29
C GLU A 84 14.34 2.70 7.11
N THR A 85 13.84 3.04 5.93
CA THR A 85 14.70 3.39 4.79
C THR A 85 15.52 4.64 5.06
N GLU A 86 14.94 5.68 5.68
CA GLU A 86 15.68 6.89 6.05
C GLU A 86 16.74 6.58 7.13
N ARG A 87 16.41 5.74 8.12
CA ARG A 87 17.36 5.28 9.14
C ARG A 87 18.52 4.50 8.53
N LEU A 88 18.22 3.53 7.67
CA LEU A 88 19.23 2.71 7.00
C LEU A 88 20.11 3.55 6.08
N GLN A 89 19.55 4.50 5.33
CA GLN A 89 20.33 5.43 4.52
C GLN A 89 21.28 6.29 5.37
N ASN A 90 20.83 6.77 6.52
CA ASN A 90 21.67 7.52 7.44
C ASN A 90 22.77 6.65 8.07
N CYS A 91 22.44 5.43 8.50
CA CYS A 91 23.42 4.47 8.98
C CYS A 91 24.46 4.14 7.90
N MET A 92 24.03 3.91 6.65
CA MET A 92 24.92 3.61 5.53
C MET A 92 25.89 4.76 5.26
N LYS A 93 25.42 6.02 5.28
CA LYS A 93 26.29 7.20 5.15
C LYS A 93 27.29 7.32 6.29
N LEU A 94 26.86 7.06 7.53
CA LEU A 94 27.75 7.09 8.69
C LEU A 94 28.83 6.00 8.57
N LEU A 95 28.42 4.76 8.27
CA LEU A 95 29.33 3.64 8.03
C LEU A 95 30.32 3.93 6.90
N GLN A 96 29.88 4.58 5.82
CA GLN A 96 30.76 4.96 4.72
C GLN A 96 31.81 6.01 5.17
N SER A 97 31.40 6.99 5.98
CA SER A 97 32.33 7.96 6.58
C SER A 97 33.33 7.28 7.51
N ASP A 98 32.87 6.35 8.34
CA ASP A 98 33.72 5.59 9.27
C ASP A 98 34.73 4.71 8.51
N VAL A 99 34.32 4.10 7.39
CA VAL A 99 35.22 3.33 6.51
C VAL A 99 36.24 4.26 5.85
N GLU A 100 35.85 5.42 5.32
CA GLU A 100 36.78 6.39 4.73
C GLU A 100 37.77 6.96 5.74
N GLU A 101 37.36 7.14 7.00
CA GLU A 101 38.23 7.54 8.10
C GLU A 101 39.19 6.40 8.47
N ALA A 102 38.68 5.18 8.63
CA ALA A 102 39.50 4.00 8.91
C ALA A 102 40.51 3.73 7.80
N GLU A 103 40.15 3.89 6.52
CA GLU A 103 41.06 3.77 5.38
C GLU A 103 42.12 4.87 5.36
N ARG A 104 41.76 6.12 5.69
CA ARG A 104 42.72 7.23 5.81
C ARG A 104 43.69 6.98 6.95
N LEU A 105 43.20 6.57 8.11
CA LEU A 105 44.00 6.18 9.25
C LEU A 105 44.90 5.00 8.87
N LEU A 106 44.37 3.93 8.28
CA LEU A 106 45.14 2.77 7.84
C LEU A 106 46.20 3.17 6.80
N LYS A 107 45.90 4.05 5.86
CA LYS A 107 46.88 4.58 4.89
C LYS A 107 47.96 5.41 5.58
N GLN A 108 47.60 6.24 6.55
CA GLN A 108 48.53 7.02 7.35
C GLN A 108 49.40 6.10 8.22
N THR A 109 48.81 5.20 9.00
CA THR A 109 49.54 4.22 9.82
C THR A 109 50.37 3.31 8.94
N LYS A 110 49.89 2.86 7.77
CA LYS A 110 50.68 2.10 6.79
C LYS A 110 51.83 2.94 6.27
N SER A 111 51.67 4.23 5.99
CA SER A 111 52.79 5.10 5.59
C SER A 111 53.78 5.37 6.74
N GLU A 112 53.32 5.46 7.99
CA GLU A 112 54.15 5.62 9.19
C GLU A 112 54.87 4.30 9.58
N ILE A 113 54.23 3.15 9.31
CA ILE A 113 54.77 1.79 9.45
C ILE A 113 55.75 1.46 8.31
N ASN A 114 55.48 1.94 7.10
CA ASN A 114 56.25 1.63 5.87
C ASN A 114 57.40 2.62 5.62
N THR A 115 57.44 3.74 6.34
CA THR A 115 58.61 4.63 6.33
C THR A 115 59.60 4.16 7.38
N GLU A 116 60.64 3.45 6.93
CA GLU A 116 62.02 3.39 7.42
C GLU A 116 62.30 3.23 8.94
N LYS A 117 61.64 3.98 9.83
CA LYS A 117 61.76 3.91 11.30
C LYS A 117 61.18 2.66 11.91
N LEU A 118 60.05 2.11 11.43
CA LEU A 118 59.54 0.84 11.99
C LEU A 118 60.37 -0.35 11.48
N GLN A 119 60.81 -0.35 10.21
CA GLN A 119 61.71 -1.41 9.71
C GLN A 119 63.08 -1.33 10.39
N ALA A 120 63.68 -0.14 10.52
CA ALA A 120 64.95 0.06 11.23
C ALA A 120 64.82 -0.19 12.74
N ALA A 121 63.79 0.31 13.43
CA ALA A 121 63.58 0.03 14.85
C ALA A 121 63.16 -1.41 15.10
N LYS A 122 62.48 -2.09 14.18
CA LYS A 122 62.14 -3.53 14.28
C LYS A 122 63.37 -4.40 14.05
N THR A 123 64.28 -4.04 13.14
CA THR A 123 65.53 -4.75 12.94
C THR A 123 66.52 -4.48 14.07
N GLU A 124 66.61 -3.24 14.56
CA GLU A 124 67.45 -2.81 15.68
C GLU A 124 66.93 -3.33 17.03
N ALA A 125 65.61 -3.31 17.27
CA ALA A 125 65.01 -3.96 18.43
C ALA A 125 65.07 -5.49 18.33
N LYS A 126 64.96 -6.10 17.13
CA LYS A 126 65.23 -7.53 16.95
C LYS A 126 66.67 -7.87 17.32
N THR A 127 67.66 -7.14 16.81
CA THR A 127 69.08 -7.43 17.10
C THR A 127 69.44 -7.16 18.56
N ALA A 128 68.93 -6.08 19.15
CA ALA A 128 69.12 -5.75 20.57
C ALA A 128 68.40 -6.74 21.51
N PHE A 129 67.19 -7.18 21.17
CA PHE A 129 66.43 -8.17 21.94
C PHE A 129 67.03 -9.58 21.80
N VAL A 130 67.44 -9.99 20.58
CA VAL A 130 68.15 -11.26 20.34
C VAL A 130 69.46 -11.31 21.14
N SER A 131 70.20 -10.20 21.20
CA SER A 131 71.41 -10.06 22.03
C SER A 131 71.13 -10.15 23.54
N LYS A 132 70.08 -9.46 24.01
CA LYS A 132 69.76 -9.36 25.45
C LYS A 132 69.00 -10.57 26.01
N ILE A 133 68.20 -11.24 25.18
CA ILE A 133 67.52 -12.50 25.53
C ILE A 133 68.42 -13.70 25.30
N GLY A 134 69.30 -13.68 24.29
CA GLY A 134 70.30 -14.74 24.09
C GLY A 134 71.26 -14.94 25.26
N SER A 135 71.46 -13.90 26.09
CA SER A 135 72.24 -13.96 27.33
C SER A 135 71.42 -14.31 28.59
N LEU A 136 70.09 -14.18 28.55
CA LEU A 136 69.19 -14.39 29.70
C LEU A 136 68.32 -15.66 29.58
N LEU A 137 68.09 -16.15 28.37
CA LEU A 137 67.21 -17.26 28.05
C LEU A 137 67.94 -18.17 27.06
N GLY A 138 68.14 -19.44 27.41
CA GLY A 138 68.85 -20.40 26.56
C GLY A 138 68.34 -20.41 25.11
N SER A 139 69.28 -20.53 24.17
CA SER A 139 69.09 -20.39 22.70
C SER A 139 67.92 -21.17 22.08
N GLY A 140 67.42 -22.21 22.76
CA GLY A 140 66.24 -22.98 22.33
C GLY A 140 64.93 -22.18 22.33
N LYS A 141 64.65 -21.39 23.38
CA LYS A 141 63.38 -20.63 23.50
C LYS A 141 63.29 -19.47 22.50
N LEU A 142 64.42 -18.87 22.15
CA LEU A 142 64.47 -17.81 21.14
C LEU A 142 64.13 -18.35 19.75
N LYS A 143 64.68 -19.51 19.38
CA LYS A 143 64.36 -20.17 18.11
C LYS A 143 62.88 -20.54 18.01
N GLU A 144 62.27 -20.91 19.13
CA GLU A 144 60.85 -21.25 19.22
C GLU A 144 59.96 -20.02 18.97
N VAL A 145 60.30 -18.87 19.56
CA VAL A 145 59.61 -17.59 19.33
C VAL A 145 59.78 -17.10 17.89
N GLU A 146 60.98 -17.23 17.31
CA GLU A 146 61.21 -16.92 15.90
C GLU A 146 60.39 -17.80 14.96
N GLN A 147 60.29 -19.09 15.27
CA GLN A 147 59.48 -20.04 14.50
C GLN A 147 57.98 -19.73 14.63
N HIS A 148 57.50 -19.36 15.82
CA HIS A 148 56.12 -18.91 16.02
C HIS A 148 55.81 -17.63 15.24
N ASN A 149 56.72 -16.65 15.23
CA ASN A 149 56.56 -15.42 14.45
C ASN A 149 56.53 -15.70 12.94
N ARG A 150 57.35 -16.63 12.44
CA ARG A 150 57.30 -17.06 11.02
C ARG A 150 55.93 -17.66 10.67
N LYS A 151 55.44 -18.61 11.48
CA LYS A 151 54.11 -19.22 11.29
C LYS A 151 52.99 -18.18 11.37
N LEU A 152 53.09 -17.20 12.26
CA LEU A 152 52.12 -16.10 12.34
C LEU A 152 52.14 -15.23 11.09
N CYS A 153 53.32 -14.92 10.53
CA CYS A 153 53.42 -14.17 9.27
C CYS A 153 52.80 -14.95 8.10
N GLU A 154 53.08 -16.25 7.97
CA GLU A 154 52.46 -17.10 6.94
C GLU A 154 50.93 -17.14 7.07
N LEU A 155 50.43 -17.30 8.30
CA LEU A 155 48.98 -17.29 8.55
C LEU A 155 48.33 -15.93 8.26
N VAL A 156 49.05 -14.83 8.47
CA VAL A 156 48.56 -13.48 8.11
C VAL A 156 48.50 -13.35 6.59
N THR A 157 49.52 -13.79 5.86
CA THR A 157 49.51 -13.74 4.38
C THR A 157 48.41 -14.60 3.78
N ASP A 158 48.17 -15.80 4.31
CA ASP A 158 47.08 -16.68 3.85
C ASP A 158 45.71 -16.05 4.09
N ARG A 159 45.53 -15.36 5.24
CA ARG A 159 44.30 -14.64 5.54
C ARG A 159 44.10 -13.42 4.66
N GLU A 160 45.15 -12.67 4.37
CA GLU A 160 45.08 -11.52 3.45
C GLU A 160 44.64 -11.98 2.05
N GLN A 161 45.21 -13.06 1.52
CA GLN A 161 44.78 -13.65 0.24
C GLN A 161 43.30 -14.08 0.26
N TYR A 162 42.86 -14.74 1.33
CA TYR A 162 41.46 -15.15 1.45
C TYR A 162 40.49 -13.96 1.54
N ILE A 163 40.90 -12.87 2.21
CA ILE A 163 40.13 -11.62 2.26
C ILE A 163 40.00 -11.01 0.86
N ASP A 164 41.08 -11.00 0.07
CA ASP A 164 41.06 -10.50 -1.31
C ASP A 164 40.11 -11.32 -2.20
N GLU A 165 40.16 -12.65 -2.12
CA GLU A 165 39.24 -13.54 -2.84
C GLU A 165 37.77 -13.30 -2.48
N LEU A 166 37.50 -13.08 -1.19
CA LEU A 166 36.16 -12.74 -0.71
C LEU A 166 35.69 -11.38 -1.24
N HIS A 167 36.55 -10.36 -1.23
CA HIS A 167 36.22 -9.05 -1.79
C HIS A 167 35.90 -9.13 -3.28
N GLU A 168 36.70 -9.85 -4.07
CA GLU A 168 36.40 -10.04 -5.49
C GLU A 168 35.06 -10.75 -5.70
N LYS A 169 34.74 -11.75 -4.87
CA LYS A 169 33.47 -12.47 -4.97
C LYS A 169 32.30 -11.57 -4.64
N ILE A 170 32.42 -10.74 -3.60
CA ILE A 170 31.40 -9.74 -3.22
C ILE A 170 31.18 -8.77 -4.40
N GLN A 171 32.26 -8.21 -4.96
CA GLN A 171 32.17 -7.29 -6.10
C GLN A 171 31.49 -7.94 -7.30
N ARG A 172 31.87 -9.17 -7.66
CA ARG A 172 31.23 -9.92 -8.75
C ARG A 172 29.74 -10.13 -8.52
N THR A 173 29.34 -10.46 -7.29
CA THR A 173 27.92 -10.62 -6.95
C THR A 173 27.16 -9.30 -7.00
N GLU A 174 27.77 -8.21 -6.54
CA GLU A 174 27.19 -6.87 -6.57
C GLU A 174 26.97 -6.39 -8.00
N ASP A 175 27.97 -6.53 -8.86
CA ASP A 175 27.87 -6.19 -10.29
C ASP A 175 26.79 -7.01 -11.00
N SER A 176 26.69 -8.31 -10.66
CA SER A 176 25.64 -9.18 -11.21
C SER A 176 24.24 -8.76 -10.75
N HIS A 177 24.07 -8.42 -9.48
CA HIS A 177 22.79 -7.95 -8.95
C HIS A 177 22.41 -6.59 -9.54
N SER A 178 23.38 -5.68 -9.67
CA SER A 178 23.19 -4.36 -10.31
C SER A 178 22.68 -4.52 -11.75
N LYS A 179 23.32 -5.38 -12.55
CA LYS A 179 22.86 -5.69 -13.92
C LYS A 179 21.46 -6.28 -13.97
N GLN A 180 21.11 -7.18 -13.05
CA GLN A 180 19.76 -7.76 -12.98
C GLN A 180 18.70 -6.73 -12.60
N LEU A 181 19.02 -5.83 -11.66
CA LEU A 181 18.14 -4.72 -11.29
C LEU A 181 17.92 -3.78 -12.47
N ASP A 182 18.97 -3.41 -13.20
CA ASP A 182 18.87 -2.57 -14.39
C ASP A 182 18.02 -3.22 -15.50
N GLU A 183 18.18 -4.52 -15.73
CA GLU A 183 17.38 -5.24 -16.71
C GLU A 183 15.91 -5.32 -16.30
N MET A 184 15.64 -5.63 -15.04
CA MET A 184 14.27 -5.66 -14.51
C MET A 184 13.62 -4.27 -14.57
N GLN A 185 14.37 -3.21 -14.24
CA GLN A 185 13.89 -1.84 -14.32
C GLN A 185 13.59 -1.43 -15.77
N ARG A 186 14.45 -1.77 -16.73
CA ARG A 186 14.19 -1.51 -18.16
C ARG A 186 12.96 -2.26 -18.66
N LYS A 187 12.79 -3.54 -18.29
CA LYS A 187 11.60 -4.32 -18.66
C LYS A 187 10.34 -3.68 -18.09
N HIS A 188 10.36 -3.32 -16.80
CA HIS A 188 9.24 -2.64 -16.15
C HIS A 188 8.89 -1.32 -16.83
N GLN A 189 9.87 -0.45 -17.09
CA GLN A 189 9.65 0.82 -17.79
C GLN A 189 9.06 0.62 -19.20
N SER A 190 9.53 -0.39 -19.93
CA SER A 190 8.99 -0.72 -21.26
C SER A 190 7.54 -1.22 -21.19
N GLU A 191 7.20 -2.03 -20.19
CA GLU A 191 5.84 -2.52 -19.98
C GLU A 191 4.88 -1.38 -19.60
N VAL A 192 5.30 -0.49 -18.70
CA VAL A 192 4.53 0.71 -18.33
C VAL A 192 4.28 1.58 -19.56
N ALA A 193 5.30 1.89 -20.35
CA ALA A 193 5.14 2.70 -21.56
C ALA A 193 4.20 2.05 -22.60
N ASN A 194 4.26 0.72 -22.75
CA ASN A 194 3.37 -0.02 -23.65
C ASN A 194 1.91 0.05 -23.16
N LEU A 195 1.69 -0.16 -21.86
CA LEU A 195 0.35 -0.05 -21.26
C LEU A 195 -0.21 1.36 -21.37
N GLU A 196 0.60 2.38 -21.09
CA GLU A 196 0.21 3.79 -21.25
C GLU A 196 -0.16 4.12 -22.70
N SER A 197 0.63 3.64 -23.67
CA SER A 197 0.34 3.81 -25.09
C SER A 197 -0.99 3.15 -25.49
N LYS A 198 -1.20 1.89 -25.11
CA LYS A 198 -2.46 1.17 -25.35
C LYS A 198 -3.66 1.88 -24.75
N HIS A 199 -3.55 2.27 -23.48
CA HIS A 199 -4.60 3.00 -22.78
C HIS A 199 -4.93 4.33 -23.49
N THR A 200 -3.90 5.07 -23.91
CA THR A 200 -4.07 6.33 -24.65
C THR A 200 -4.79 6.11 -25.97
N THR A 201 -4.44 5.06 -26.72
CA THR A 201 -5.11 4.69 -27.97
C THR A 201 -6.57 4.31 -27.74
N GLU A 202 -6.86 3.48 -26.74
CA GLU A 202 -8.23 3.08 -26.38
C GLU A 202 -9.08 4.27 -25.96
N VAL A 203 -8.56 5.14 -25.08
CA VAL A 203 -9.26 6.36 -24.65
C VAL A 203 -9.52 7.29 -25.83
N THR A 204 -8.55 7.45 -26.73
CA THR A 204 -8.72 8.29 -27.93
C THR A 204 -9.80 7.72 -28.85
N MET A 205 -9.82 6.40 -29.05
CA MET A 205 -10.83 5.70 -29.84
C MET A 205 -12.24 5.85 -29.23
N LEU A 206 -12.38 5.67 -27.91
CA LEU A 206 -13.64 5.83 -27.20
C LEU A 206 -14.15 7.28 -27.28
N ASN A 207 -13.26 8.26 -27.08
CA ASN A 207 -13.61 9.67 -27.23
C ASN A 207 -14.05 10.01 -28.66
N ASP A 208 -13.42 9.42 -29.67
CA ASP A 208 -13.83 9.56 -31.06
C ASP A 208 -15.24 8.99 -31.32
N ILE A 209 -15.52 7.80 -30.78
CA ILE A 209 -16.85 7.16 -30.85
C ILE A 209 -17.90 8.03 -30.13
N ILE A 210 -17.61 8.51 -28.92
CA ILE A 210 -18.53 9.39 -28.17
C ILE A 210 -18.81 10.66 -28.96
N ARG A 211 -17.79 11.28 -29.55
CA ARG A 211 -17.93 12.49 -30.37
C ARG A 211 -18.80 12.24 -31.60
N LYS A 212 -18.61 11.12 -32.30
CA LYS A 212 -19.46 10.69 -33.42
C LYS A 212 -20.89 10.42 -32.96
N ALA A 213 -21.07 9.73 -31.83
CA ALA A 213 -22.38 9.43 -31.27
C ALA A 213 -23.16 10.71 -30.89
N LYS A 214 -22.50 11.69 -30.26
CA LYS A 214 -23.11 13.00 -29.97
C LYS A 214 -23.54 13.74 -31.24
N ARG A 215 -22.76 13.63 -32.33
CA ARG A 215 -23.08 14.23 -33.64
C ARG A 215 -24.27 13.55 -34.32
N TRP A 216 -24.33 12.22 -34.28
CA TRP A 216 -25.40 11.44 -34.92
C TRP A 216 -26.69 11.40 -34.10
N PHE A 217 -26.58 11.47 -32.78
CA PHE A 217 -27.70 11.38 -31.84
C PHE A 217 -27.69 12.56 -30.87
N PRO A 218 -28.16 13.76 -31.28
CA PRO A 218 -28.14 14.95 -30.42
C PRO A 218 -28.90 14.77 -29.09
N MET A 219 -29.95 13.95 -29.05
CA MET A 219 -30.67 13.61 -27.81
C MET A 219 -29.83 12.80 -26.80
N LEU A 220 -28.77 12.11 -27.24
CA LEU A 220 -27.83 11.45 -26.33
C LEU A 220 -27.14 12.47 -25.42
N GLU A 221 -26.72 13.60 -25.98
CA GLU A 221 -26.08 14.68 -25.21
C GLU A 221 -27.03 15.23 -24.14
N ALA A 222 -28.28 15.50 -24.51
CA ALA A 222 -29.30 15.99 -23.58
C ALA A 222 -29.56 15.00 -22.44
N ARG A 223 -29.58 13.69 -22.73
CA ARG A 223 -29.74 12.64 -21.70
C ARG A 223 -28.55 12.54 -20.77
N LEU A 224 -27.32 12.61 -21.29
CA LEU A 224 -26.10 12.60 -20.47
C LEU A 224 -26.02 13.82 -19.55
N GLN A 225 -26.38 15.00 -20.06
CA GLN A 225 -26.46 16.23 -19.25
C GLN A 225 -27.54 16.12 -18.17
N MET A 226 -28.72 15.56 -18.51
CA MET A 226 -29.79 15.33 -17.55
C MET A 226 -29.42 14.30 -16.49
N GLU A 227 -28.68 13.25 -16.86
CA GLU A 227 -28.16 12.24 -15.94
C GLU A 227 -27.24 12.87 -14.89
N ASP A 228 -26.27 13.71 -15.34
CA ASP A 228 -25.35 14.42 -14.46
C ASP A 228 -26.09 15.38 -13.51
N LEU A 229 -27.07 16.13 -14.04
CA LEU A 229 -27.92 17.02 -13.25
C LEU A 229 -28.66 16.24 -12.16
N CYS A 230 -29.34 15.15 -12.52
CA CYS A 230 -30.09 14.35 -11.55
C CYS A 230 -29.18 13.73 -10.48
N ARG A 231 -27.97 13.30 -10.86
CA ARG A 231 -26.96 12.77 -9.94
C ARG A 231 -26.49 13.83 -8.94
N LYS A 232 -26.22 15.05 -9.40
CA LYS A 232 -25.85 16.19 -8.55
C LYS A 232 -26.95 16.57 -7.57
N ILE A 233 -28.21 16.51 -8.01
CA ILE A 233 -29.39 16.78 -7.17
C ILE A 233 -29.56 15.70 -6.09
N GLY A 234 -29.06 14.49 -6.32
CA GLY A 234 -29.02 13.40 -5.33
C GLY A 234 -29.96 12.23 -5.62
N PHE A 235 -30.42 12.07 -6.86
CA PHE A 235 -31.15 10.87 -7.27
C PHE A 235 -30.22 9.65 -7.41
N THR A 236 -30.73 8.46 -7.12
CA THR A 236 -29.99 7.20 -7.31
C THR A 236 -29.93 6.79 -8.78
N VAL A 237 -29.04 5.88 -9.14
CA VAL A 237 -28.90 5.38 -10.52
C VAL A 237 -30.21 4.79 -11.04
N GLU A 238 -30.95 4.08 -10.19
CA GLU A 238 -32.25 3.49 -10.54
C GLU A 238 -33.31 4.57 -10.78
N GLN A 239 -33.35 5.60 -9.93
CA GLN A 239 -34.27 6.73 -10.06
C GLN A 239 -33.99 7.52 -11.34
N ILE A 240 -32.71 7.79 -11.63
CA ILE A 240 -32.29 8.46 -12.86
C ILE A 240 -32.71 7.64 -14.09
N GLY A 241 -32.54 6.31 -14.05
CA GLY A 241 -33.00 5.42 -15.11
C GLY A 241 -34.50 5.58 -15.39
N VAL A 242 -35.34 5.64 -14.35
CA VAL A 242 -36.79 5.88 -14.51
C VAL A 242 -37.05 7.26 -15.13
N LEU A 243 -36.40 8.31 -14.64
CA LEU A 243 -36.57 9.68 -15.13
C LEU A 243 -36.17 9.83 -16.60
N LEU A 244 -35.05 9.23 -17.03
CA LEU A 244 -34.58 9.30 -18.41
C LEU A 244 -35.46 8.54 -19.41
N THR A 245 -36.32 7.62 -18.94
CA THR A 245 -37.37 6.99 -19.77
C THR A 245 -38.62 7.87 -19.94
N GLY A 246 -38.68 9.03 -19.28
CA GLY A 246 -39.82 9.96 -19.31
C GLY A 246 -40.96 9.59 -18.35
N LYS A 247 -40.77 8.56 -17.52
CA LYS A 247 -41.75 8.16 -16.49
C LYS A 247 -41.68 9.11 -15.29
N ALA A 248 -42.82 9.32 -14.64
CA ALA A 248 -42.89 10.06 -13.40
C ALA A 248 -42.31 9.22 -12.24
N LEU A 249 -41.59 9.88 -11.35
CA LEU A 249 -40.99 9.30 -10.14
C LEU A 249 -41.59 10.01 -8.92
N ASN A 250 -42.24 9.26 -8.04
CA ASN A 250 -42.66 9.78 -6.74
C ASN A 250 -41.47 9.77 -5.78
N PHE A 251 -41.10 10.93 -5.27
CA PHE A 251 -39.92 11.12 -4.44
C PHE A 251 -40.26 11.82 -3.12
N SER A 252 -39.73 11.26 -2.03
CA SER A 252 -39.72 11.86 -0.70
C SER A 252 -38.30 11.75 -0.15
N GLY A 253 -37.75 12.86 0.32
CA GLY A 253 -36.37 12.92 0.78
C GLY A 253 -35.77 14.30 0.62
N SER A 254 -34.45 14.36 0.44
CA SER A 254 -33.71 15.61 0.32
C SER A 254 -33.15 15.78 -1.08
N LEU A 255 -33.41 16.92 -1.71
CA LEU A 255 -32.84 17.33 -2.99
C LEU A 255 -31.76 18.39 -2.78
N TYR A 256 -30.62 18.24 -3.43
CA TYR A 256 -29.52 19.19 -3.37
C TYR A 256 -29.62 20.24 -4.49
N SER A 257 -29.50 21.51 -4.12
CA SER A 257 -29.35 22.63 -5.05
C SER A 257 -27.88 23.03 -5.12
N GLU A 258 -27.29 22.93 -6.32
CA GLU A 258 -25.93 23.40 -6.57
C GLU A 258 -25.83 24.93 -6.49
N GLU A 259 -26.85 25.65 -6.99
CA GLU A 259 -26.95 27.12 -6.95
C GLU A 259 -26.92 27.66 -5.52
N HIS A 260 -27.65 27.01 -4.60
CA HIS A 260 -27.73 27.44 -3.20
C HIS A 260 -26.80 26.65 -2.26
N ARG A 261 -26.06 25.67 -2.79
CA ARG A 261 -25.16 24.75 -2.08
C ARG A 261 -25.81 24.13 -0.83
N ARG A 262 -27.09 23.76 -0.93
CA ARG A 262 -27.88 23.29 0.21
C ARG A 262 -28.90 22.23 -0.20
N LYS A 263 -29.28 21.42 0.77
CA LYS A 263 -30.32 20.40 0.70
C LYS A 263 -31.68 20.95 1.12
N PHE A 264 -32.71 20.61 0.37
CA PHE A 264 -34.11 20.94 0.63
C PHE A 264 -34.92 19.66 0.75
N ASN A 265 -35.71 19.56 1.82
CA ASN A 265 -36.58 18.40 2.02
C ASN A 265 -37.85 18.55 1.19
N VAL A 266 -38.29 17.44 0.62
CA VAL A 266 -39.51 17.33 -0.17
C VAL A 266 -40.23 16.06 0.23
N GLU A 267 -41.56 16.13 0.31
CA GLU A 267 -42.42 15.00 0.62
C GLU A 267 -43.43 14.82 -0.52
N ASN A 268 -43.57 13.58 -0.99
CA ASN A 268 -44.52 13.14 -2.00
C ASN A 268 -44.52 14.00 -3.27
N ALA A 269 -43.34 14.35 -3.76
CA ALA A 269 -43.19 15.08 -5.01
C ALA A 269 -43.19 14.17 -6.23
N GLU A 270 -43.92 14.57 -7.27
CA GLU A 270 -43.83 14.00 -8.60
C GLU A 270 -42.65 14.64 -9.34
N ILE A 271 -41.59 13.87 -9.59
CA ILE A 271 -40.43 14.27 -10.39
C ILE A 271 -40.58 13.71 -11.80
N LYS A 272 -40.38 14.53 -12.82
CA LYS A 272 -40.47 14.09 -14.22
C LYS A 272 -39.53 14.86 -15.13
N VAL A 273 -38.94 14.15 -16.10
CA VAL A 273 -38.17 14.75 -17.19
C VAL A 273 -39.09 14.94 -18.39
N PHE A 274 -39.14 16.17 -18.91
CA PHE A 274 -39.88 16.53 -20.12
C PHE A 274 -38.90 16.87 -21.25
N SER A 275 -39.27 16.46 -22.46
CA SER A 275 -38.68 16.97 -23.70
C SER A 275 -39.62 18.04 -24.27
N ASP A 276 -39.06 19.17 -24.68
CA ASP A 276 -39.82 20.23 -25.33
C ASP A 276 -39.93 19.95 -26.84
N SER A 277 -41.15 19.96 -27.39
CA SER A 277 -41.38 19.78 -28.83
C SER A 277 -40.82 20.90 -29.68
N THR A 278 -40.61 22.09 -29.10
CA THR A 278 -39.99 23.25 -29.78
C THR A 278 -38.46 23.22 -29.73
N LYS A 279 -37.88 22.44 -28.82
CA LYS A 279 -36.43 22.24 -28.65
C LYS A 279 -36.14 20.73 -28.56
N PRO A 280 -36.09 20.03 -29.70
CA PRO A 280 -36.06 18.56 -29.74
C PRO A 280 -34.80 17.93 -29.13
N ASN A 281 -33.82 18.72 -28.67
CA ASN A 281 -32.59 18.27 -28.04
C ASN A 281 -32.39 18.84 -26.62
N GLN A 282 -33.45 19.27 -25.95
CA GLN A 282 -33.37 19.79 -24.60
C GLN A 282 -34.32 19.03 -23.67
N LEU A 283 -33.79 18.64 -22.51
CA LEU A 283 -34.54 17.99 -21.44
C LEU A 283 -34.62 18.92 -20.25
N PHE A 284 -35.77 18.91 -19.60
CA PHE A 284 -36.05 19.73 -18.43
C PHE A 284 -36.57 18.88 -17.30
N LEU A 285 -36.04 19.10 -16.10
CA LEU A 285 -36.44 18.40 -14.89
C LEU A 285 -37.48 19.22 -14.14
N TYR A 286 -38.60 18.57 -13.83
CA TYR A 286 -39.73 19.18 -13.14
C TYR A 286 -40.02 18.46 -11.83
N ILE A 287 -40.50 19.22 -10.86
CA ILE A 287 -41.02 18.79 -9.57
C ILE A 287 -42.42 19.36 -9.43
N ASN A 288 -43.43 18.51 -9.26
CA ASN A 288 -44.84 18.90 -9.17
C ASN A 288 -45.28 19.88 -10.29
N ARG A 289 -44.86 19.60 -11.53
CA ARG A 289 -45.12 20.42 -12.73
C ARG A 289 -44.49 21.81 -12.74
N GLN A 290 -43.54 22.08 -11.85
CA GLN A 290 -42.71 23.28 -11.85
C GLN A 290 -41.26 22.95 -12.23
N PRO A 291 -40.54 23.79 -13.03
CA PRO A 291 -39.12 23.58 -13.30
C PRO A 291 -38.32 23.52 -12.00
N ILE A 292 -37.43 22.54 -11.87
CA ILE A 292 -36.73 22.28 -10.60
C ILE A 292 -35.86 23.44 -10.12
N ILE A 293 -35.33 24.24 -11.05
CA ILE A 293 -34.53 25.44 -10.74
C ILE A 293 -35.41 26.49 -10.06
N GLU A 294 -36.61 26.74 -10.58
CA GLU A 294 -37.55 27.70 -9.99
C GLU A 294 -38.05 27.21 -8.63
N TRP A 295 -38.31 25.91 -8.50
CA TRP A 295 -38.68 25.31 -7.22
C TRP A 295 -37.58 25.53 -6.15
N PHE A 296 -36.31 25.35 -6.49
CA PHE A 296 -35.21 25.61 -5.55
C PHE A 296 -35.16 27.08 -5.10
N LYS A 297 -35.38 28.03 -6.01
CA LYS A 297 -35.42 29.47 -5.67
C LYS A 297 -36.55 29.78 -4.69
N GLU A 298 -37.74 29.23 -4.91
CA GLU A 298 -38.87 29.40 -4.01
C GLU A 298 -38.58 28.80 -2.63
N GLN A 299 -38.06 27.57 -2.57
CA GLN A 299 -37.68 26.95 -1.30
C GLN A 299 -36.60 27.76 -0.56
N TRP A 300 -35.67 28.34 -1.30
CA TRP A 300 -34.64 29.21 -0.73
C TRP A 300 -35.23 30.48 -0.13
N ASN A 301 -36.14 31.17 -0.84
CA ASN A 301 -36.81 32.38 -0.35
C ASN A 301 -37.65 32.07 0.91
N ILE A 302 -38.43 31.00 0.91
CA ILE A 302 -39.19 30.55 2.09
C ILE A 302 -38.23 30.28 3.28
N SER A 303 -37.07 29.68 3.02
CA SER A 303 -36.07 29.43 4.06
C SER A 303 -35.41 30.71 4.61
N LYS A 304 -35.36 31.79 3.83
CA LYS A 304 -34.84 33.09 4.26
C LYS A 304 -35.87 33.82 5.12
N ASP A 305 -37.13 33.85 4.70
CA ASP A 305 -38.19 34.53 5.46
C ASP A 305 -38.41 33.88 6.82
N ARG A 306 -38.39 32.54 6.89
CA ARG A 306 -38.45 31.82 8.17
C ARG A 306 -37.28 32.17 9.10
N ARG A 307 -36.08 32.40 8.57
CA ARG A 307 -34.93 32.84 9.36
C ARG A 307 -35.11 34.29 9.83
N ASN A 308 -35.53 35.19 8.95
CA ASN A 308 -35.73 36.60 9.29
C ASN A 308 -36.83 36.81 10.34
N HIS A 309 -37.89 36.00 10.33
CA HIS A 309 -38.91 36.01 11.39
C HIS A 309 -38.39 35.45 12.72
N HIS A 310 -37.46 34.50 12.70
CA HIS A 310 -36.87 33.95 13.92
C HIS A 310 -35.87 34.91 14.60
N PHE A 311 -35.28 35.86 13.86
CA PHE A 311 -34.39 36.90 14.39
C PHE A 311 -35.10 38.21 14.77
N ARG A 312 -36.42 38.32 14.57
CA ARG A 312 -37.24 39.51 14.89
C ARG A 312 -38.15 39.31 16.12
N LEU A 313 -38.05 38.17 16.80
CA LEU A 313 -38.67 37.86 18.10
C LEU A 313 -37.56 37.75 19.15
#